data_AF-A0A7K2ZF97-F1
#
_entry.id   AF-A0A7K2ZF97-F1
#
_cell.length_a   1.000
_cell.length_b   1.000
_cell.length_c   1.000
_cell.angle_alpha   90.00
_cell.angle_beta   90.00
_cell.angle_gamma   90.00
#
_symmetry.space_group_name_H-M   'P 1'
#
loop_
_entity.id
_entity.type
_entity.pdbx_description
1 polymer ?
#
loop_
_entity_poly.entity_id
_entity_poly.type
_entity_poly.pdbx_seq_one_letter_code
_entity_poly.pdbx_strand_id
1 'polypeptide(L)'
;DIFAQHAKSREGKAQVSLAQMQYMLPRLRGWGQSLSRQMGGAGSGGGGGMATRGPGETKIETDRRRIREKMAKMRREIAEMKTGREIKRQERKRNKVPSVAIAGYTNAGKSSLLNRLTGAGVLVENALFATLDPTVRRAETPSGRIYTLADTVGFVRHLPHHLVEAFRSTMEEVGESDLILHVVDGSHPVPEEQLAAVREVIRDVGAVNVREIVVINKADAADPLVLQRLLRNEKYAIAVSARTGAGIDELLALIDAELPRPSVEIEVLVPYIQGALVSRVHAEGEVLSEEHTAEGTLLKAQVHEELAAELGTFVPAAH
;
A
#
# COMPACT_ATOMS: atom_id res chain seq x y z
N ASP A 1 -11.44 17.19 -3.66
CA ASP A 1 -12.44 16.73 -4.64
C ASP A 1 -11.96 15.57 -5.50
N ILE A 2 -10.79 15.63 -6.13
CA ILE A 2 -10.20 14.50 -6.89
C ILE A 2 -10.18 13.20 -6.06
N PHE A 3 -9.71 13.25 -4.80
CA PHE A 3 -9.72 12.09 -3.90
C PHE A 3 -11.10 11.48 -3.64
N ALA A 4 -12.16 12.30 -3.61
CA ALA A 4 -13.51 11.83 -3.35
C ALA A 4 -14.08 11.03 -4.54
N GLN A 5 -13.61 11.33 -5.75
CA GLN A 5 -13.98 10.61 -6.98
C GLN A 5 -13.31 9.23 -7.06
N HIS A 6 -12.10 9.09 -6.50
CA HIS A 6 -11.34 7.84 -6.54
C HIS A 6 -11.56 6.93 -5.31
N ALA A 7 -12.18 7.42 -4.23
CA ALA A 7 -12.50 6.64 -3.04
C ALA A 7 -13.65 5.64 -3.30
N LYS A 8 -13.35 4.34 -3.41
CA LYS A 8 -14.36 3.30 -3.64
C LYS A 8 -14.75 2.60 -2.35
N SER A 9 -13.77 2.30 -1.48
CA SER A 9 -13.99 1.59 -0.23
C SER A 9 -14.70 2.46 0.82
N ARG A 10 -15.32 1.80 1.80
CA ARG A 10 -15.94 2.48 2.96
C ARG A 10 -14.89 3.27 3.76
N GLU A 11 -13.68 2.74 3.87
CA GLU A 11 -12.57 3.37 4.58
C GLU A 11 -12.05 4.61 3.84
N GLY A 12 -11.72 4.46 2.55
CA GLY A 12 -11.25 5.57 1.72
C GLY A 12 -12.25 6.72 1.69
N LYS A 13 -13.56 6.42 1.59
CA LYS A 13 -14.63 7.43 1.66
C LYS A 13 -14.66 8.15 3.01
N ALA A 14 -14.51 7.42 4.12
CA ALA A 14 -14.47 8.00 5.46
C ALA A 14 -13.22 8.88 5.66
N GLN A 15 -12.06 8.44 5.20
CA GLN A 15 -10.81 9.18 5.26
C GLN A 15 -10.85 10.48 4.45
N VAL A 16 -11.32 10.43 3.21
CA VAL A 16 -11.46 11.63 2.36
C VAL A 16 -12.44 12.60 2.96
N SER A 17 -13.58 12.10 3.47
CA SER A 17 -14.58 12.95 4.11
C SER A 17 -14.05 13.59 5.39
N LEU A 18 -13.26 12.87 6.20
CA LEU A 18 -12.59 13.41 7.38
C LEU A 18 -11.61 14.52 7.00
N ALA A 19 -10.78 14.31 5.98
CA ALA A 19 -9.82 15.30 5.52
C ALA A 19 -10.51 16.56 4.94
N GLN A 20 -11.61 16.39 4.21
CA GLN A 20 -12.44 17.52 3.74
C GLN A 20 -13.01 18.32 4.91
N MET A 21 -13.53 17.66 5.95
CA MET A 21 -14.03 18.33 7.14
C MET A 21 -12.91 19.07 7.90
N GLN A 22 -11.73 18.47 8.04
CA GLN A 22 -10.55 19.13 8.64
C GLN A 22 -10.12 20.37 7.85
N TYR A 23 -10.19 20.32 6.53
CA TYR A 23 -9.86 21.44 5.65
C TYR A 23 -10.89 22.58 5.71
N MET A 24 -12.18 22.24 5.78
CA MET A 24 -13.26 23.22 5.85
C MET A 24 -13.36 23.91 7.22
N LEU A 25 -13.09 23.19 8.32
CA LEU A 25 -13.35 23.67 9.68
C LEU A 25 -12.66 25.02 10.01
N PRO A 26 -11.39 25.28 9.65
CA PRO A 26 -10.76 26.59 9.83
C PRO A 26 -11.35 27.70 8.94
N ARG A 27 -11.86 27.34 7.76
CA ARG A 27 -12.29 28.26 6.70
C ARG A 27 -13.72 28.77 6.85
N LEU A 28 -14.55 28.09 7.65
CA LEU A 28 -15.92 28.51 7.97
C LEU A 28 -16.01 29.91 8.60
N ARG A 29 -14.94 30.39 9.26
CA ARG A 29 -14.90 31.73 9.85
C ARG A 29 -14.98 32.87 8.82
N GLY A 30 -14.42 32.67 7.62
CA GLY A 30 -14.41 33.71 6.58
C GLY A 30 -15.80 33.98 5.98
N TRP A 31 -16.67 32.97 5.96
CA TRP A 31 -18.03 33.07 5.42
C TRP A 31 -18.98 33.83 6.35
N GLY A 32 -18.68 33.87 7.65
CA GLY A 32 -19.49 34.61 8.62
C GLY A 32 -19.45 36.12 8.46
N GLN A 33 -18.31 36.66 8.01
CA GLN A 33 -18.14 38.09 7.85
C GLN A 33 -18.86 38.67 6.62
N SER A 34 -19.15 37.85 5.59
CA SER A 34 -19.96 38.26 4.44
C SER A 34 -21.46 38.16 4.74
N LEU A 35 -21.88 37.10 5.45
CA LEU A 35 -23.27 36.93 5.92
C LEU A 35 -23.69 37.99 6.95
N SER A 36 -22.80 38.39 7.87
CA SER A 36 -23.11 39.45 8.85
C SER A 36 -23.19 40.84 8.21
N ARG A 37 -22.39 41.12 7.17
CA ARG A 37 -22.45 42.40 6.43
C ARG A 37 -23.72 42.52 5.59
N GLN A 38 -24.21 41.42 5.01
CA GLN A 38 -25.44 41.45 4.20
C GLN A 38 -26.72 41.59 5.06
N MET A 39 -26.68 41.18 6.33
CA MET A 39 -27.80 41.33 7.28
C MET A 39 -27.76 42.63 8.11
N GLY A 40 -26.67 43.40 8.08
CA GLY A 40 -26.49 44.62 8.88
C GLY A 40 -26.98 45.92 8.24
N GLY A 41 -27.66 45.86 7.09
CA GLY A 41 -28.02 47.04 6.28
C GLY A 41 -29.41 47.64 6.51
N ALA A 42 -30.20 47.17 7.48
CA ALA A 42 -31.52 47.73 7.75
C ALA A 42 -31.85 47.74 9.26
N GLY A 43 -31.98 48.94 9.83
CA GLY A 43 -32.67 49.17 11.09
C GLY A 43 -31.81 49.74 12.21
N SER A 44 -31.89 51.07 12.36
CA SER A 44 -31.48 51.82 13.54
C SER A 44 -32.35 51.49 14.77
N GLY A 45 -31.77 51.56 15.97
CA GLY A 45 -32.51 52.02 17.15
C GLY A 45 -32.35 51.18 18.42
N GLY A 46 -31.63 51.72 19.40
CA GLY A 46 -32.04 51.71 20.81
C GLY A 46 -31.63 50.52 21.70
N GLY A 47 -30.61 50.77 22.53
CA GLY A 47 -30.64 50.45 23.96
C GLY A 47 -30.32 49.03 24.44
N GLY A 48 -29.38 48.94 25.39
CA GLY A 48 -29.37 47.90 26.43
C GLY A 48 -28.33 46.82 26.25
N GLY A 49 -27.36 46.77 27.16
CA GLY A 49 -26.27 45.81 27.16
C GLY A 49 -26.74 44.36 27.23
N MET A 50 -26.51 43.64 26.13
CA MET A 50 -26.10 42.24 26.12
C MET A 50 -25.49 42.06 24.73
N ALA A 51 -24.18 41.84 24.65
CA ALA A 51 -23.53 41.49 23.39
C ALA A 51 -23.97 40.08 22.98
N THR A 52 -25.23 39.93 22.57
CA THR A 52 -25.75 38.72 21.97
C THR A 52 -25.07 38.60 20.62
N ARG A 53 -24.14 37.64 20.52
CA ARG A 53 -23.52 37.20 19.27
C ARG A 53 -24.60 37.17 18.18
N GLY A 54 -24.35 37.84 17.05
CA GLY A 54 -25.34 37.99 16.00
C GLY A 54 -25.80 36.62 15.46
N PRO A 55 -27.02 36.52 14.88
CA PRO A 55 -27.58 35.26 14.38
C PRO A 55 -26.70 34.49 13.37
N GLY A 56 -25.78 35.18 12.68
CA GLY A 56 -24.75 34.54 11.84
C GLY A 56 -23.64 33.84 12.64
N GLU A 57 -23.23 34.41 13.78
CA GLU A 57 -22.16 33.88 14.64
C GLU A 57 -22.61 32.60 15.37
N THR A 58 -23.87 32.57 15.83
CA THR A 58 -24.49 31.38 16.45
C THR A 58 -24.68 30.23 15.45
N LYS A 59 -25.03 30.53 14.19
CA LYS A 59 -25.12 29.52 13.12
C LYS A 59 -23.76 28.89 12.83
N ILE A 60 -22.70 29.70 12.74
CA ILE A 60 -21.32 29.21 12.51
C ILE A 60 -20.84 28.34 13.67
N GLU A 61 -21.14 28.73 14.92
CA GLU A 61 -20.80 27.95 16.11
C GLU A 61 -21.52 26.58 16.10
N THR A 62 -22.81 26.58 15.74
CA THR A 62 -23.62 25.36 15.59
C THR A 62 -23.08 24.45 14.47
N ASP A 63 -22.74 25.01 13.32
CA ASP A 63 -22.18 24.25 12.20
C ASP A 63 -20.79 23.69 12.52
N ARG A 64 -19.93 24.45 13.22
CA ARG A 64 -18.65 23.93 13.73
C ARG A 64 -18.84 22.77 14.69
N ARG A 65 -19.84 22.85 15.57
CA ARG A 65 -20.14 21.76 16.51
C ARG A 65 -20.57 20.50 15.76
N ARG A 66 -21.49 20.62 14.79
CA ARG A 66 -21.93 19.50 13.94
C ARG A 66 -20.78 18.87 13.16
N ILE A 67 -19.89 19.68 12.58
CA ILE A 67 -18.73 19.16 11.84
C ILE A 67 -17.78 18.42 12.78
N ARG A 68 -17.52 18.94 13.99
CA ARG A 68 -16.69 18.25 14.98
C ARG A 68 -17.29 16.91 15.44
N GLU A 69 -18.60 16.87 15.65
CA GLU A 69 -19.31 15.62 16.00
C GLU A 69 -19.19 14.59 14.87
N LYS A 70 -19.38 15.00 13.60
CA LYS A 70 -19.18 14.14 12.44
C LYS A 70 -17.73 13.66 12.30
N MET A 71 -16.75 14.54 12.52
CA MET A 71 -15.33 14.16 12.53
C MET A 71 -15.02 13.14 13.61
N ALA A 72 -15.57 13.30 14.82
CA ALA A 72 -15.38 12.36 15.92
C ALA A 72 -15.97 10.98 15.57
N LYS A 73 -17.15 10.94 14.94
CA LYS A 73 -17.76 9.70 14.46
C LYS A 73 -16.87 9.02 13.40
N MET A 74 -16.42 9.75 12.38
CA MET A 74 -15.56 9.17 11.34
C MET A 74 -14.21 8.68 11.87
N ARG A 75 -13.61 9.38 12.84
CA ARG A 75 -12.38 8.89 13.50
C ARG A 75 -12.58 7.55 14.19
N ARG A 76 -13.72 7.33 14.84
CA ARG A 76 -14.05 6.03 15.47
C ARG A 76 -14.26 4.94 14.41
N GLU A 77 -15.01 5.24 13.36
CA GLU A 77 -15.25 4.27 12.27
C GLU A 77 -13.94 3.86 11.59
N ILE A 78 -13.02 4.79 11.34
CA ILE A 78 -11.69 4.50 10.79
C ILE A 78 -10.87 3.63 11.76
N ALA A 79 -10.92 3.92 13.06
CA ALA A 79 -10.23 3.13 14.08
C ALA A 79 -10.76 1.68 14.15
N GLU A 80 -12.07 1.46 14.07
CA GLU A 80 -12.66 0.12 14.04
C GLU A 80 -12.26 -0.67 12.78
N MET A 81 -12.10 0.00 11.63
CA MET A 81 -11.62 -0.63 10.40
C MET A 81 -10.16 -1.10 10.51
N LYS A 82 -9.34 -0.46 11.37
CA LYS A 82 -7.96 -0.88 11.63
C LYS A 82 -7.91 -2.31 12.19
N THR A 83 -8.78 -2.65 13.15
CA THR A 83 -8.87 -3.99 13.75
C THR A 83 -9.12 -5.07 12.69
N GLY A 84 -9.98 -4.80 11.70
CA GLY A 84 -10.25 -5.75 10.61
C GLY A 84 -9.03 -6.01 9.72
N ARG A 85 -8.17 -5.00 9.52
CA ARG A 85 -6.89 -5.16 8.79
C ARG A 85 -5.90 -5.98 9.59
N GLU A 86 -5.79 -5.73 10.89
CA GLU A 86 -4.92 -6.50 11.80
C GLU A 86 -5.28 -7.99 11.80
N ILE A 87 -6.56 -8.35 11.74
CA ILE A 87 -7.00 -9.75 11.64
C ILE A 87 -6.56 -10.38 10.32
N LYS A 88 -6.84 -9.74 9.18
CA LYS A 88 -6.38 -10.23 7.85
C LYS A 88 -4.85 -10.34 7.79
N ARG A 89 -4.15 -9.43 8.47
CA ARG A 89 -2.69 -9.44 8.59
C ARG A 89 -2.21 -10.61 9.43
N GLN A 90 -2.82 -10.88 10.57
CA GLN A 90 -2.47 -12.03 11.41
C GLN A 90 -2.66 -13.34 10.64
N GLU A 91 -3.73 -13.45 9.85
CA GLU A 91 -3.97 -14.60 8.98
C GLU A 91 -2.90 -14.75 7.89
N ARG A 92 -2.43 -13.67 7.26
CA ARG A 92 -1.29 -13.72 6.32
C ARG A 92 0.01 -14.12 6.99
N LYS A 93 0.35 -13.51 8.14
CA LYS A 93 1.54 -13.87 8.91
C LYS A 93 1.53 -15.33 9.33
N ARG A 94 0.34 -15.86 9.64
CA ARG A 94 0.11 -17.28 9.94
C ARG A 94 0.37 -18.15 8.71
N ASN A 95 -0.10 -17.74 7.54
CA ASN A 95 0.06 -18.50 6.29
C ASN A 95 1.37 -18.20 5.53
N LYS A 96 2.30 -17.42 6.13
CA LYS A 96 3.64 -17.09 5.61
C LYS A 96 3.74 -16.59 4.16
N VAL A 97 2.64 -16.12 3.57
CA VAL A 97 2.65 -15.61 2.19
C VAL A 97 3.42 -14.29 2.12
N PRO A 98 4.52 -14.21 1.36
CA PRO A 98 5.30 -12.98 1.25
C PRO A 98 4.48 -11.84 0.64
N SER A 99 4.83 -10.63 1.01
CA SER A 99 4.10 -9.42 0.65
C SER A 99 5.01 -8.36 0.04
N VAL A 100 4.57 -7.83 -1.09
CA VAL A 100 5.28 -6.83 -1.87
C VAL A 100 4.40 -5.60 -1.99
N ALA A 101 4.90 -4.45 -1.54
CA ALA A 101 4.20 -3.17 -1.66
C ALA A 101 4.78 -2.34 -2.81
N ILE A 102 3.91 -1.81 -3.67
CA ILE A 102 4.32 -0.90 -4.73
C ILE A 102 4.16 0.54 -4.23
N ALA A 103 5.25 1.26 -4.05
CA ALA A 103 5.28 2.66 -3.62
C ALA A 103 5.82 3.56 -4.74
N GLY A 104 5.50 4.85 -4.72
CA GLY A 104 5.97 5.78 -5.74
C GLY A 104 5.05 6.98 -5.99
N TYR A 105 5.53 7.94 -6.77
CA TYR A 105 4.73 9.11 -7.16
C TYR A 105 3.47 8.73 -7.96
N THR A 106 2.47 9.60 -7.91
CA THR A 106 1.35 9.55 -8.85
C THR A 106 1.87 9.59 -10.29
N ASN A 107 1.20 8.88 -11.19
CA ASN A 107 1.60 8.74 -12.59
C ASN A 107 2.99 8.12 -12.86
N ALA A 108 3.70 7.61 -11.84
CA ALA A 108 4.91 6.81 -12.04
C ALA A 108 4.63 5.44 -12.72
N GLY A 109 3.36 5.06 -12.84
CA GLY A 109 2.93 3.82 -13.50
C GLY A 109 2.84 2.62 -12.58
N LYS A 110 2.63 2.83 -11.26
CA LYS A 110 2.43 1.76 -10.26
C LYS A 110 1.32 0.78 -10.64
N SER A 111 0.13 1.27 -10.96
CA SER A 111 -1.00 0.41 -11.33
C SER A 111 -0.77 -0.32 -12.66
N SER A 112 -0.10 0.34 -13.63
CA SER A 112 0.33 -0.32 -14.87
C SER A 112 1.31 -1.46 -14.61
N LEU A 113 2.25 -1.24 -13.69
CA LEU A 113 3.21 -2.25 -13.27
C LEU A 113 2.52 -3.41 -12.55
N LEU A 114 1.61 -3.13 -11.61
CA LEU A 114 0.81 -4.16 -10.94
C LEU A 114 0.07 -5.04 -11.93
N ASN A 115 -0.60 -4.43 -12.92
CA ASN A 115 -1.35 -5.19 -13.93
C ASN A 115 -0.46 -6.11 -14.74
N ARG A 116 0.73 -5.62 -15.11
CA ARG A 116 1.66 -6.41 -15.88
C ARG A 116 2.25 -7.55 -15.05
N LEU A 117 2.60 -7.30 -13.79
CA LEU A 117 3.13 -8.32 -12.88
C LEU A 117 2.08 -9.38 -12.51
N THR A 118 0.79 -9.03 -12.52
CA THR A 118 -0.31 -9.94 -12.12
C THR A 118 -1.06 -10.55 -13.29
N GLY A 119 -0.78 -10.13 -14.53
CA GLY A 119 -1.57 -10.50 -15.72
C GLY A 119 -3.03 -10.03 -15.69
N ALA A 120 -3.44 -9.23 -14.71
CA ALA A 120 -4.81 -8.82 -14.49
C ALA A 120 -5.08 -7.45 -15.14
N GLY A 121 -6.05 -7.39 -16.05
CA GLY A 121 -6.44 -6.18 -16.78
C GLY A 121 -7.23 -5.18 -15.93
N VAL A 122 -6.60 -4.52 -14.95
CA VAL A 122 -7.21 -3.33 -14.33
C VAL A 122 -7.11 -2.16 -15.30
N LEU A 123 -8.17 -1.37 -15.43
CA LEU A 123 -8.14 -0.14 -16.21
C LEU A 123 -7.10 0.81 -15.60
N VAL A 124 -6.06 1.15 -16.35
CA VAL A 124 -5.08 2.18 -15.97
C VAL A 124 -5.63 3.52 -16.44
N GLU A 125 -5.96 4.41 -15.50
CA GLU A 125 -6.35 5.79 -15.80
C GLU A 125 -5.17 6.73 -15.55
N ASN A 126 -4.90 7.63 -16.51
CA ASN A 126 -3.91 8.70 -16.36
C ASN A 126 -4.48 9.85 -15.50
N ALA A 127 -4.71 9.57 -14.22
CA ALA A 127 -5.25 10.52 -13.25
C ALA A 127 -4.44 10.53 -11.94
N LEU A 128 -4.31 11.70 -11.31
CA LEU A 128 -3.72 11.80 -9.98
C LEU A 128 -4.58 11.02 -8.98
N PHE A 129 -3.94 10.19 -8.14
CA PHE A 129 -4.61 9.34 -7.15
C PHE A 129 -5.59 8.32 -7.75
N ALA A 130 -5.28 7.80 -8.93
CA ALA A 130 -6.03 6.69 -9.56
C ALA A 130 -6.26 5.49 -8.59
N THR A 131 -5.32 5.25 -7.67
CA THR A 131 -5.44 4.27 -6.58
C THR A 131 -5.48 5.00 -5.23
N LEU A 132 -6.61 4.94 -4.54
CA LEU A 132 -6.77 5.45 -3.17
C LEU A 132 -6.87 4.33 -2.12
N ASP A 133 -7.53 3.23 -2.49
CA ASP A 133 -7.69 2.06 -1.65
C ASP A 133 -6.63 1.02 -2.04
N PRO A 134 -5.88 0.44 -1.09
CA PRO A 134 -4.85 -0.53 -1.43
C PRO A 134 -5.47 -1.73 -2.13
N THR A 135 -4.99 -2.03 -3.32
CA THR A 135 -5.45 -3.19 -4.09
C THR A 135 -4.46 -4.32 -3.93
N VAL A 136 -4.85 -5.34 -3.17
CA VAL A 136 -4.05 -6.55 -2.97
C VAL A 136 -4.41 -7.59 -4.02
N ARG A 137 -3.40 -8.11 -4.71
CA ARG A 137 -3.51 -9.20 -5.68
C ARG A 137 -2.56 -10.33 -5.32
N ARG A 138 -2.96 -11.55 -5.67
CA ARG A 138 -2.08 -12.72 -5.63
C ARG A 138 -1.27 -12.76 -6.92
N ALA A 139 0.01 -13.07 -6.83
CA ALA A 139 0.92 -13.27 -7.94
C ALA A 139 1.81 -14.49 -7.66
N GLU A 140 2.54 -14.93 -8.68
CA GLU A 140 3.39 -16.10 -8.64
C GLU A 140 4.77 -15.72 -9.19
N THR A 141 5.84 -16.13 -8.50
CA THR A 141 7.22 -15.92 -8.95
C THR A 141 7.56 -16.88 -10.09
N PRO A 142 8.65 -16.63 -10.86
CA PRO A 142 9.15 -17.61 -11.82
C PRO A 142 9.48 -18.99 -11.22
N SER A 143 9.84 -19.03 -9.93
CA SER A 143 10.03 -20.28 -9.16
C SER A 143 8.73 -20.96 -8.70
N GLY A 144 7.55 -20.41 -9.03
CA GLY A 144 6.25 -20.99 -8.66
C GLY A 144 5.73 -20.59 -7.27
N ARG A 145 6.40 -19.66 -6.57
CA ARG A 145 6.05 -19.25 -5.20
C ARG A 145 4.95 -18.20 -5.23
N ILE A 146 3.95 -18.38 -4.39
CA ILE A 146 2.83 -17.45 -4.26
C ILE A 146 3.24 -16.26 -3.39
N TYR A 147 2.96 -15.05 -3.85
CA TYR A 147 3.12 -13.83 -3.07
C TYR A 147 1.97 -12.84 -3.31
N THR A 148 1.92 -11.79 -2.50
CA THR A 148 0.91 -10.72 -2.64
C THR A 148 1.55 -9.42 -3.12
N LEU A 149 0.87 -8.75 -4.06
CA LEU A 149 1.21 -7.41 -4.53
C LEU A 149 0.13 -6.43 -4.06
N ALA A 150 0.54 -5.40 -3.33
CA ALA A 150 -0.33 -4.30 -2.93
C ALA A 150 0.02 -3.03 -3.72
N ASP A 151 -0.90 -2.53 -4.55
CA ASP A 151 -0.80 -1.16 -5.09
C ASP A 151 -1.23 -0.16 -4.03
N THR A 152 -0.39 0.85 -3.80
CA THR A 152 -0.57 1.85 -2.76
C THR A 152 -0.96 3.20 -3.35
N VAL A 153 -1.36 4.13 -2.47
CA VAL A 153 -1.70 5.48 -2.90
C VAL A 153 -0.47 6.17 -3.49
N GLY A 154 -0.64 6.82 -4.64
CA GLY A 154 0.44 7.57 -5.23
C GLY A 154 0.79 8.86 -4.50
N PHE A 155 2.08 9.16 -4.43
CA PHE A 155 2.59 10.39 -3.81
C PHE A 155 2.49 11.62 -4.71
N VAL A 156 2.28 12.78 -4.08
CA VAL A 156 2.38 14.11 -4.70
C VAL A 156 3.12 15.02 -3.71
N ARG A 157 3.87 16.00 -4.22
CA ARG A 157 4.50 17.02 -3.35
C ARG A 157 3.46 17.86 -2.63
N HIS A 158 3.83 18.38 -1.45
CA HIS A 158 3.03 19.34 -0.68
C HIS A 158 1.60 18.85 -0.37
N LEU A 159 1.45 17.57 -0.01
CA LEU A 159 0.18 17.13 0.54
C LEU A 159 -0.11 17.87 1.85
N PRO A 160 -1.34 18.39 2.05
CA PRO A 160 -1.73 18.96 3.34
C PRO A 160 -1.51 17.93 4.46
N HIS A 161 -0.95 18.34 5.60
CA HIS A 161 -0.63 17.42 6.72
C HIS A 161 -1.81 16.53 7.14
N HIS A 162 -3.05 17.05 7.10
CA HIS A 162 -4.26 16.28 7.41
C HIS A 162 -4.56 15.15 6.41
N LEU A 163 -4.15 15.33 5.16
CA LEU A 163 -4.28 14.33 4.12
C LEU A 163 -3.19 13.25 4.26
N VAL A 164 -1.98 13.66 4.68
CA VAL A 164 -0.88 12.75 5.04
C VAL A 164 -1.29 11.83 6.18
N GLU A 165 -1.96 12.32 7.23
CA GLU A 165 -2.47 11.48 8.33
C GLU A 165 -3.43 10.39 7.83
N ALA A 166 -4.34 10.74 6.92
CA ALA A 166 -5.28 9.78 6.33
C ALA A 166 -4.53 8.70 5.52
N PHE A 167 -3.56 9.11 4.70
CA PHE A 167 -2.73 8.19 3.91
C PHE A 167 -1.72 7.40 4.71
N ARG A 168 -1.30 7.90 5.87
CA ARG A 168 -0.39 7.17 6.74
C ARG A 168 -0.95 5.79 7.06
N SER A 169 -2.24 5.73 7.38
CA SER A 169 -2.93 4.48 7.67
C SER A 169 -3.05 3.54 6.47
N THR A 170 -3.08 4.04 5.23
CA THR A 170 -3.08 3.19 4.02
C THR A 170 -1.66 2.81 3.60
N MET A 171 -0.66 3.57 4.04
CA MET A 171 0.78 3.31 3.86
C MET A 171 1.38 2.43 4.96
N GLU A 172 0.66 2.19 6.07
CA GLU A 172 1.06 1.19 7.08
C GLU A 172 1.32 -0.18 6.42
N GLU A 173 0.57 -0.54 5.37
CA GLU A 173 0.79 -1.77 4.60
C GLU A 173 2.19 -1.83 3.96
N VAL A 174 2.78 -0.68 3.60
CA VAL A 174 4.14 -0.61 3.04
C VAL A 174 5.19 -0.94 4.10
N GLY A 175 5.03 -0.42 5.32
CA GLY A 175 5.92 -0.74 6.44
C GLY A 175 5.80 -2.17 6.95
N GLU A 176 4.78 -2.89 6.51
CA GLU A 176 4.54 -4.27 6.87
C GLU A 176 4.85 -5.26 5.74
N SER A 177 5.26 -4.76 4.59
CA SER A 177 5.69 -5.57 3.46
C SER A 177 7.07 -6.19 3.69
N ASP A 178 7.33 -7.31 3.03
CA ASP A 178 8.64 -7.95 3.02
C ASP A 178 9.58 -7.29 2.01
N LEU A 179 9.01 -6.65 0.98
CA LEU A 179 9.71 -5.99 -0.10
C LEU A 179 8.91 -4.78 -0.61
N ILE A 180 9.60 -3.66 -0.83
CA ILE A 180 9.05 -2.46 -1.46
C ILE A 180 9.55 -2.37 -2.90
N LEU A 181 8.62 -2.29 -3.84
CA LEU A 181 8.89 -1.84 -5.21
C LEU A 181 8.67 -0.34 -5.30
N HIS A 182 9.75 0.42 -5.25
CA HIS A 182 9.71 1.86 -5.35
C HIS A 182 9.74 2.29 -6.82
N VAL A 183 8.57 2.55 -7.38
CA VAL A 183 8.40 2.95 -8.77
C VAL A 183 8.68 4.44 -8.96
N VAL A 184 9.65 4.74 -9.82
CA VAL A 184 10.06 6.09 -10.20
C VAL A 184 9.80 6.30 -11.69
N ASP A 185 9.29 7.46 -12.08
CA ASP A 185 9.12 7.83 -13.48
C ASP A 185 10.44 8.28 -14.10
N GLY A 186 11.09 7.42 -14.89
CA GLY A 186 12.35 7.74 -15.57
C GLY A 186 12.24 8.82 -16.65
N SER A 187 11.03 9.09 -17.16
CA SER A 187 10.77 10.15 -18.14
C SER A 187 10.53 11.53 -17.50
N HIS A 188 10.42 11.59 -16.18
CA HIS A 188 10.23 12.85 -15.47
C HIS A 188 11.49 13.72 -15.57
N PRO A 189 11.40 15.06 -15.66
CA PRO A 189 12.58 15.93 -15.72
C PRO A 189 13.49 15.85 -14.50
N VAL A 190 12.92 15.50 -13.34
CA VAL A 190 13.64 15.43 -12.06
C VAL A 190 13.23 14.17 -11.27
N PRO A 191 13.66 12.96 -11.68
CA PRO A 191 13.24 11.71 -11.06
C PRO A 191 13.86 11.50 -9.68
N GLU A 192 15.07 12.01 -9.43
CA GLU A 192 15.76 11.89 -8.13
C GLU A 192 14.99 12.60 -7.01
N GLU A 193 14.36 13.74 -7.30
CA GLU A 193 13.54 14.42 -6.31
C GLU A 193 12.24 13.65 -5.99
N GLN A 194 11.69 12.92 -6.96
CA GLN A 194 10.56 12.03 -6.69
C GLN A 194 10.99 10.87 -5.79
N LEU A 195 12.11 10.24 -6.11
CA LEU A 195 12.70 9.18 -5.32
C LEU A 195 12.95 9.62 -3.87
N ALA A 196 13.60 10.77 -3.68
CA ALA A 196 13.91 11.29 -2.34
C ALA A 196 12.64 11.56 -1.52
N ALA A 197 11.62 12.18 -2.12
CA ALA A 197 10.38 12.50 -1.42
C ALA A 197 9.56 11.26 -1.02
N VAL A 198 9.55 10.20 -1.82
CA VAL A 198 8.87 8.95 -1.41
C VAL A 198 9.65 8.26 -0.29
N ARG A 199 10.98 8.27 -0.33
CA ARG A 199 11.83 7.72 0.75
C ARG A 199 11.63 8.46 2.08
N GLU A 200 11.40 9.77 2.05
CA GLU A 200 11.02 10.53 3.24
C GLU A 200 9.72 9.99 3.84
N VAL A 201 8.70 9.72 3.02
CA VAL A 201 7.44 9.17 3.53
C VAL A 201 7.59 7.73 4.01
N ILE A 202 8.34 6.88 3.29
CA ILE A 202 8.67 5.52 3.72
C ILE A 202 9.32 5.55 5.11
N ARG A 203 10.20 6.52 5.37
CA ARG A 203 10.81 6.75 6.68
C ARG A 203 9.80 7.16 7.74
N ASP A 204 8.90 8.09 7.42
CA ASP A 204 7.87 8.58 8.35
C ASP A 204 6.86 7.50 8.76
N VAL A 205 6.62 6.49 7.91
CA VAL A 205 5.77 5.34 8.24
C VAL A 205 6.53 4.20 8.94
N GLY A 206 7.82 4.36 9.20
CA GLY A 206 8.65 3.37 9.91
C GLY A 206 9.10 2.19 9.04
N ALA A 207 8.99 2.30 7.72
CA ALA A 207 9.32 1.23 6.76
C ALA A 207 10.80 1.17 6.36
N VAL A 208 11.71 1.73 7.18
CA VAL A 208 13.14 1.91 6.83
C VAL A 208 13.94 0.60 6.75
N ASN A 209 13.46 -0.46 7.39
CA ASN A 209 14.14 -1.76 7.43
C ASN A 209 13.64 -2.73 6.35
N VAL A 210 12.60 -2.35 5.60
CA VAL A 210 12.07 -3.18 4.52
C VAL A 210 13.01 -3.08 3.32
N ARG A 211 13.25 -4.20 2.64
CA ARG A 211 14.07 -4.21 1.42
C ARG A 211 13.41 -3.35 0.35
N GLU A 212 14.21 -2.60 -0.39
CA GLU A 212 13.74 -1.68 -1.43
C GLU A 212 14.39 -2.04 -2.77
N ILE A 213 13.57 -2.25 -3.80
CA ILE A 213 14.01 -2.26 -5.20
C ILE A 213 13.48 -0.99 -5.85
N VAL A 214 14.39 -0.16 -6.38
CA VAL A 214 14.05 1.02 -7.16
C VAL A 214 13.71 0.61 -8.59
N VAL A 215 12.44 0.73 -8.96
CA VAL A 215 11.93 0.37 -10.29
C VAL A 215 11.79 1.64 -11.12
N ILE A 216 12.76 1.89 -12.01
CA ILE A 216 12.75 3.05 -12.91
C ILE A 216 11.84 2.70 -14.10
N ASN A 217 10.58 3.10 -14.01
CA ASN A 217 9.57 2.81 -15.01
C ASN A 217 9.58 3.85 -16.14
N LYS A 218 8.88 3.54 -17.24
CA LYS A 218 8.84 4.33 -18.48
C LYS A 218 10.20 4.46 -19.16
N ALA A 219 11.03 3.42 -19.07
CA ALA A 219 12.32 3.37 -19.76
C ALA A 219 12.20 3.53 -21.28
N ASP A 220 11.03 3.27 -21.87
CA ASP A 220 10.73 3.51 -23.29
C ASP A 220 10.69 5.00 -23.68
N ALA A 221 10.47 5.90 -22.72
CA ALA A 221 10.35 7.34 -22.95
C ALA A 221 11.40 8.16 -22.18
N ALA A 222 12.25 7.50 -21.39
CA ALA A 222 13.26 8.16 -20.56
C ALA A 222 14.52 8.50 -21.37
N ASP A 223 15.20 9.58 -20.98
CA ASP A 223 16.52 9.90 -21.52
C ASP A 223 17.54 8.82 -21.08
N PRO A 224 18.30 8.20 -22.00
CA PRO A 224 19.30 7.19 -21.65
C PRO A 224 20.32 7.65 -20.61
N LEU A 225 20.73 8.93 -20.63
CA LEU A 225 21.66 9.47 -19.64
C LEU A 225 21.04 9.55 -18.24
N VAL A 226 19.74 9.84 -18.16
CA VAL A 226 19.00 9.85 -16.90
C VAL A 226 18.86 8.43 -16.36
N LEU A 227 18.51 7.45 -17.20
CA LEU A 227 18.44 6.04 -16.81
C LEU A 227 19.79 5.55 -16.28
N GLN A 228 20.88 5.79 -17.02
CA GLN A 228 22.22 5.38 -16.61
C GLN A 228 22.64 6.02 -15.29
N ARG A 229 22.33 7.31 -15.08
CA ARG A 229 22.60 8.02 -13.83
C ARG A 229 21.86 7.40 -12.65
N LEU A 230 20.56 7.13 -12.80
CA LEU A 230 19.75 6.50 -11.75
C LEU A 230 20.26 5.09 -11.41
N LEU A 231 20.47 4.25 -12.42
CA LEU A 231 20.98 2.88 -12.24
C LEU A 231 22.38 2.84 -11.60
N ARG A 232 23.23 3.83 -11.87
CA ARG A 232 24.55 3.93 -11.26
C ARG A 232 24.50 4.38 -9.80
N ASN A 233 23.59 5.28 -9.47
CA ASN A 233 23.50 5.87 -8.13
C ASN A 233 22.73 4.98 -7.15
N GLU A 234 21.79 4.18 -7.65
CA GLU A 234 20.94 3.30 -6.85
C GLU A 234 21.45 1.86 -6.91
N LYS A 235 21.84 1.31 -5.74
CA LYS A 235 22.47 -0.02 -5.66
C LYS A 235 21.54 -1.17 -6.06
N TYR A 236 20.25 -1.03 -5.75
CA TYR A 236 19.21 -2.02 -6.06
C TYR A 236 18.17 -1.37 -6.96
N ALA A 237 18.52 -1.19 -8.23
CA ALA A 237 17.68 -0.55 -9.21
C ALA A 237 17.57 -1.32 -10.52
N ILE A 238 16.41 -1.22 -11.15
CA ILE A 238 16.13 -1.83 -12.44
C ILE A 238 15.29 -0.88 -13.30
N ALA A 239 15.63 -0.80 -14.59
CA ALA A 239 14.87 -0.03 -15.57
C ALA A 239 13.84 -0.93 -16.24
N VAL A 240 12.59 -0.49 -16.26
CA VAL A 240 11.48 -1.23 -16.85
C VAL A 240 10.57 -0.31 -17.66
N SER A 241 9.75 -0.92 -18.51
CA SER A 241 8.64 -0.24 -19.15
C SER A 241 7.37 -1.05 -18.95
N ALA A 242 6.51 -0.62 -18.03
CA ALA A 242 5.19 -1.20 -17.86
C ALA A 242 4.32 -1.11 -19.13
N ARG A 243 4.66 -0.20 -20.06
CA ARG A 243 3.97 -0.05 -21.35
C ARG A 243 4.41 -1.12 -22.35
N THR A 244 5.71 -1.30 -22.55
CA THR A 244 6.24 -2.21 -23.59
C THR A 244 6.46 -3.63 -23.07
N GLY A 245 6.71 -3.78 -21.77
CA GLY A 245 7.08 -5.04 -21.14
C GLY A 245 8.59 -5.22 -20.95
N ALA A 246 9.42 -4.32 -21.47
CA ALA A 246 10.87 -4.40 -21.30
C ALA A 246 11.27 -4.36 -19.82
N GLY A 247 12.21 -5.21 -19.40
CA GLY A 247 12.75 -5.26 -18.04
C GLY A 247 11.87 -6.00 -17.01
N ILE A 248 10.71 -6.53 -17.42
CA ILE A 248 9.72 -7.08 -16.48
C ILE A 248 10.09 -8.49 -16.03
N ASP A 249 10.65 -9.31 -16.92
CA ASP A 249 11.10 -10.66 -16.58
C ASP A 249 12.30 -10.59 -15.61
N GLU A 250 13.20 -9.64 -15.85
CA GLU A 250 14.33 -9.35 -14.95
C GLU A 250 13.84 -8.81 -13.59
N LEU A 251 12.78 -7.98 -13.58
CA LEU A 251 12.16 -7.52 -12.34
C LEU A 251 11.51 -8.69 -11.57
N LEU A 252 10.81 -9.60 -12.26
CA LEU A 252 10.21 -10.78 -11.64
C LEU A 252 11.29 -11.69 -11.02
N ALA A 253 12.40 -11.91 -11.73
CA ALA A 253 13.54 -12.66 -11.20
C ALA A 253 14.16 -11.99 -9.97
N LEU A 254 14.28 -10.65 -9.98
CA LEU A 254 14.80 -9.91 -8.84
C LEU A 254 13.86 -9.96 -7.63
N ILE A 255 12.54 -9.85 -7.86
CA ILE A 255 11.53 -10.03 -6.80
C ILE A 255 11.68 -11.43 -6.18
N ASP A 256 11.76 -12.47 -6.98
CA ASP A 256 11.91 -13.86 -6.52
C ASP A 256 13.18 -14.08 -5.69
N ALA A 257 14.29 -13.43 -6.08
CA ALA A 257 15.54 -13.47 -5.32
C ALA A 257 15.44 -12.75 -3.97
N GLU A 258 14.72 -11.63 -3.90
CA GLU A 258 14.65 -10.79 -2.71
C GLU A 258 13.55 -11.16 -1.72
N LEU A 259 12.52 -11.90 -2.16
CA LEU A 259 11.47 -12.39 -1.27
C LEU A 259 12.07 -13.30 -0.19
N PRO A 260 11.63 -13.17 1.08
CA PRO A 260 12.11 -14.03 2.17
C PRO A 260 11.97 -15.50 1.79
N ARG A 261 13.07 -16.26 1.89
CA ARG A 261 13.08 -17.69 1.60
C ARG A 261 12.95 -18.50 2.89
N PRO A 262 12.25 -19.65 2.84
CA PRO A 262 12.37 -20.63 3.91
C PRO A 262 13.81 -21.14 3.97
N SER A 263 14.37 -21.29 5.17
CA SER A 263 15.81 -21.61 5.35
C SER A 263 16.07 -23.00 5.89
N VAL A 264 15.02 -23.74 6.28
CA VAL A 264 15.17 -25.07 6.89
C VAL A 264 14.98 -26.13 5.81
N GLU A 265 16.08 -26.74 5.39
CA GLU A 265 16.04 -27.91 4.51
C GLU A 265 15.58 -29.14 5.30
N ILE A 266 14.58 -29.83 4.79
CA ILE A 266 14.06 -31.08 5.35
C ILE A 266 14.02 -32.15 4.27
N GLU A 267 14.18 -33.38 4.71
CA GLU A 267 13.95 -34.57 3.91
C GLU A 267 13.07 -35.49 4.75
N VAL A 268 11.84 -35.75 4.28
CA VAL A 268 10.79 -36.41 5.07
C VAL A 268 9.97 -37.35 4.20
N LEU A 269 9.54 -38.49 4.77
CA LEU A 269 8.64 -39.42 4.10
C LEU A 269 7.21 -39.22 4.63
N VAL A 270 6.38 -38.48 3.88
CA VAL A 270 5.03 -38.13 4.32
C VAL A 270 4.03 -39.23 3.88
N PRO A 271 3.34 -39.92 4.80
CA PRO A 271 2.34 -40.92 4.43
C PRO A 271 1.19 -40.30 3.63
N TYR A 272 0.55 -41.06 2.72
CA TYR A 272 -0.56 -40.55 1.89
C TYR A 272 -1.76 -40.02 2.70
N ILE A 273 -1.94 -40.49 3.94
CA ILE A 273 -2.96 -40.01 4.87
C ILE A 273 -2.75 -38.53 5.25
N GLN A 274 -1.50 -38.06 5.19
CA GLN A 274 -1.08 -36.70 5.52
C GLN A 274 -0.88 -35.82 4.27
N GLY A 275 -1.58 -36.09 3.17
CA GLY A 275 -1.45 -35.31 1.92
C GLY A 275 -1.69 -33.79 2.06
N ALA A 276 -2.37 -33.36 3.12
CA ALA A 276 -2.51 -31.95 3.47
C ALA A 276 -1.16 -31.29 3.79
N LEU A 277 -0.22 -32.02 4.41
CA LEU A 277 1.12 -31.51 4.70
C LEU A 277 1.94 -31.34 3.41
N VAL A 278 1.88 -32.30 2.49
CA VAL A 278 2.50 -32.18 1.16
C VAL A 278 1.98 -30.94 0.43
N SER A 279 0.65 -30.76 0.40
CA SER A 279 0.02 -29.58 -0.20
C SER A 279 0.48 -28.27 0.45
N ARG A 280 0.67 -28.24 1.78
CA ARG A 280 1.21 -27.07 2.49
C ARG A 280 2.67 -26.81 2.11
N VAL A 281 3.50 -27.83 1.92
CA VAL A 281 4.89 -27.62 1.47
C VAL A 281 4.92 -27.02 0.06
N HIS A 282 4.04 -27.42 -0.86
CA HIS A 282 3.92 -26.74 -2.16
C HIS A 282 3.43 -25.30 -2.06
N ALA A 283 2.61 -24.98 -1.06
CA ALA A 283 2.02 -23.66 -0.91
C ALA A 283 2.94 -22.66 -0.18
N GLU A 284 3.68 -23.14 0.83
CA GLU A 284 4.43 -22.32 1.80
C GLU A 284 5.95 -22.55 1.74
N GLY A 285 6.40 -23.61 1.07
CA GLY A 285 7.81 -24.01 0.97
C GLY A 285 8.36 -23.99 -0.45
N GLU A 286 9.60 -24.43 -0.60
CA GLU A 286 10.28 -24.63 -1.88
C GLU A 286 10.64 -26.10 -2.02
N VAL A 287 9.95 -26.82 -2.92
CA VAL A 287 10.18 -28.25 -3.15
C VAL A 287 11.43 -28.43 -4.02
N LEU A 288 12.43 -29.14 -3.49
CA LEU A 288 13.68 -29.46 -4.19
C LEU A 288 13.57 -30.78 -4.95
N SER A 289 12.91 -31.79 -4.36
CA SER A 289 12.60 -33.05 -5.01
C SER A 289 11.39 -33.72 -4.37
N GLU A 290 10.64 -34.48 -5.18
CA GLU A 290 9.48 -35.24 -4.75
C GLU A 290 9.49 -36.61 -5.43
N GLU A 291 9.36 -37.67 -4.65
CA GLU A 291 9.28 -39.04 -5.13
C GLU A 291 8.15 -39.80 -4.42
N HIS A 292 7.28 -40.45 -5.18
CA HIS A 292 6.22 -41.29 -4.62
C HIS A 292 6.73 -42.71 -4.40
N THR A 293 6.72 -43.16 -3.14
CA THR A 293 7.12 -44.52 -2.73
C THR A 293 5.88 -45.34 -2.34
N ALA A 294 6.10 -46.60 -1.98
CA ALA A 294 5.02 -47.48 -1.52
C ALA A 294 4.41 -47.03 -0.18
N GLU A 295 5.20 -46.35 0.67
CA GLU A 295 4.79 -45.98 2.03
C GLU A 295 4.36 -44.52 2.17
N GLY A 296 4.67 -43.67 1.17
CA GLY A 296 4.31 -42.26 1.18
C GLY A 296 4.98 -41.47 0.07
N THR A 297 5.05 -40.15 0.25
CA THR A 297 5.78 -39.23 -0.62
C THR A 297 7.07 -38.81 0.08
N LEU A 298 8.21 -39.21 -0.48
CA LEU A 298 9.53 -38.74 -0.06
C LEU A 298 9.71 -37.33 -0.61
N LEU A 299 9.85 -36.36 0.29
CA LEU A 299 9.84 -34.96 -0.05
C LEU A 299 11.09 -34.29 0.53
N LYS A 300 11.85 -33.66 -0.36
CA LYS A 300 12.97 -32.80 -0.02
C LYS A 300 12.57 -31.36 -0.32
N ALA A 301 12.56 -30.51 0.70
CA ALA A 301 12.11 -29.13 0.55
C ALA A 301 12.77 -28.18 1.53
N GLN A 302 12.76 -26.90 1.21
CA GLN A 302 13.03 -25.82 2.16
C GLN A 302 11.71 -25.29 2.71
N VAL A 303 11.57 -25.31 4.03
CA VAL A 303 10.35 -24.85 4.72
C VAL A 303 10.71 -23.90 5.87
N HIS A 304 9.70 -23.24 6.43
CA HIS A 304 9.87 -22.43 7.62
C HIS A 304 9.99 -23.32 8.87
N GLU A 305 10.63 -22.82 9.93
CA GLU A 305 10.91 -23.58 11.17
C GLU A 305 9.67 -24.28 11.76
N GLU A 306 8.50 -23.65 11.67
CA GLU A 306 7.23 -24.20 12.18
C GLU A 306 6.78 -25.43 11.39
N LEU A 307 6.78 -25.34 10.06
CA LEU A 307 6.45 -26.46 9.18
C LEU A 307 7.53 -27.56 9.25
N ALA A 308 8.80 -27.19 9.43
CA ALA A 308 9.88 -28.15 9.71
C ALA A 308 9.64 -28.91 11.01
N ALA A 309 9.14 -28.25 12.06
CA ALA A 309 8.84 -28.91 13.34
C ALA A 309 7.67 -29.90 13.21
N GLU A 310 6.63 -29.55 12.45
CA GLU A 310 5.52 -30.47 12.13
C GLU A 310 6.01 -31.68 11.31
N LEU A 311 6.80 -31.42 10.26
CA LEU A 311 7.29 -32.43 9.32
C LEU A 311 8.42 -33.29 9.90
N GLY A 312 9.18 -32.79 10.86
CA GLY A 312 10.29 -33.52 11.50
C GLY A 312 9.87 -34.78 12.26
N THR A 313 8.56 -35.00 12.44
CA THR A 313 8.01 -36.26 12.95
C THR A 313 8.06 -37.40 11.92
N PHE A 314 8.22 -37.09 10.64
CA PHE A 314 8.25 -38.02 9.51
C PHE A 314 9.69 -38.20 9.01
N VAL A 315 10.51 -38.94 9.76
CA VAL A 315 11.91 -39.19 9.40
C VAL A 315 11.97 -40.14 8.18
N PRO A 316 12.86 -39.91 7.19
CA PRO A 316 13.11 -40.88 6.14
C PRO A 316 13.50 -42.21 6.78
N ALA A 317 12.90 -43.32 6.36
CA ALA A 317 13.35 -44.63 6.80
C ALA A 317 14.85 -44.75 6.47
N ALA A 318 15.69 -44.88 7.50
CA ALA A 318 17.12 -45.08 7.33
C ALA A 318 17.31 -46.36 6.50
N HIS A 319 17.88 -46.21 5.30
CA HIS A 319 18.39 -47.33 4.51
C HIS A 319 19.67 -47.89 5.13
#